data_AF-K1T695-F1
#
_entry.id   AF-K1T695-F1
#
_cell.length_a   1.000
_cell.length_b   1.000
_cell.length_c   1.000
_cell.angle_alpha   90.00
_cell.angle_beta   90.00
_cell.angle_gamma   90.00
#
_symmetry.space_group_name_H-M   'P 1'
#
loop_
_entity.id
_entity.type
_entity.pdbx_description
1 polymer ?
#
loop_
_entity_poly.entity_id
_entity_poly.type
_entity_poly.pdbx_seq_one_letter_code
_entity_poly.pdbx_strand_id
1 'polypeptide(L)'
;MSFCAKIGAVLLLVLAVGCQEVPRYWGGGRVVLAEAAGRKLYAREVKAAIPKGVVGEDSVAFVNRYVEKWVHKQLKLHEAEELFSDAEQDIDSLVEEYRQALLIRKFDQ
;
A
#
# COMPACT_ATOMS: atom_id res chain seq x y z
N MET A 1 -47.17 35.95 -10.71
CA MET A 1 -46.02 35.51 -11.55
C MET A 1 -44.65 35.69 -10.86
N SER A 2 -44.54 35.64 -9.52
CA SER A 2 -43.26 35.86 -8.82
C SER A 2 -42.74 34.61 -8.08
N PHE A 3 -43.61 33.65 -7.75
CA PHE A 3 -43.23 32.44 -7.01
C PHE A 3 -42.42 31.43 -7.82
N CYS A 4 -42.77 31.19 -9.10
CA CYS A 4 -42.00 30.29 -9.97
C CYS A 4 -40.58 30.79 -10.23
N ALA A 5 -40.40 32.12 -10.35
CA ALA A 5 -39.08 32.73 -10.52
C ALA A 5 -38.20 32.58 -9.26
N LYS A 6 -38.80 32.69 -8.07
CA LYS A 6 -38.10 32.49 -6.79
C LYS A 6 -37.71 31.03 -6.58
N ILE A 7 -38.60 30.09 -6.92
CA ILE A 7 -38.30 28.65 -6.83
C ILE A 7 -37.18 28.29 -7.81
N GLY A 8 -37.22 28.82 -9.03
CA GLY A 8 -36.14 28.63 -10.00
C GLY A 8 -34.80 29.17 -9.53
N ALA A 9 -34.78 30.34 -8.90
CA ALA A 9 -33.56 30.93 -8.34
C ALA A 9 -32.98 30.11 -7.18
N VAL A 10 -33.84 29.56 -6.30
CA VAL A 10 -33.41 28.68 -5.20
C VAL A 10 -32.86 27.36 -5.74
N LEU A 11 -33.50 26.77 -6.75
CA LEU A 11 -33.05 25.50 -7.35
C LEU A 11 -31.71 25.65 -8.08
N LEU A 12 -31.49 26.78 -8.74
CA LEU A 12 -30.24 27.12 -9.42
C LEU A 12 -29.09 27.36 -8.42
N LEU A 13 -29.39 27.94 -7.26
CA LEU A 13 -28.41 28.18 -6.20
C LEU A 13 -27.99 26.87 -5.50
N VAL A 14 -28.92 25.93 -5.31
CA VAL A 14 -28.63 24.59 -4.76
C VAL A 14 -27.76 23.75 -5.71
N LEU A 15 -28.00 23.83 -7.02
CA LEU A 15 -27.19 23.12 -8.02
C LEU A 15 -25.75 23.64 -8.12
N ALA A 16 -25.52 24.93 -7.89
CA ALA A 16 -24.18 25.53 -7.94
C ALA A 16 -23.30 25.15 -6.73
N VAL A 17 -23.90 24.85 -5.57
CA VAL A 17 -23.18 24.44 -4.34
C VAL A 17 -22.86 22.93 -4.34
N GLY A 18 -23.50 22.15 -5.21
CA GLY A 18 -23.30 20.70 -5.32
C GLY A 18 -21.95 20.25 -5.94
N CYS A 19 -21.09 21.18 -6.38
CA CYS A 19 -19.78 20.87 -6.97
C CYS A 19 -18.62 20.92 -5.95
N GLN A 20 -18.88 20.62 -4.68
CA GLN A 20 -17.80 20.51 -3.70
C GLN A 20 -17.29 19.07 -3.60
N GLU A 21 -16.10 18.88 -4.19
CA GLU A 21 -15.14 17.81 -3.87
C GLU A 21 -15.68 16.39 -3.86
N VAL A 22 -15.88 15.81 -5.06
CA VAL A 22 -15.78 14.36 -5.20
C VAL A 22 -14.36 13.93 -4.80
N PRO A 23 -14.16 13.19 -3.69
CA PRO A 23 -12.82 12.79 -3.30
C PRO A 23 -12.26 11.89 -4.40
N ARG A 24 -11.06 12.24 -4.87
CA ARG A 24 -10.29 11.65 -5.98
C ARG A 24 -9.86 10.18 -5.71
N TYR A 25 -10.76 9.33 -5.24
CA TYR A 25 -10.53 7.89 -4.97
C TYR A 25 -10.43 7.04 -6.24
N TRP A 26 -10.69 7.61 -7.41
CA TRP A 26 -10.63 6.93 -8.71
C TRP A 26 -9.33 7.16 -9.50
N GLY A 27 -8.28 7.68 -8.85
CA GLY A 27 -6.93 7.72 -9.40
C GLY A 27 -6.15 6.45 -9.03
N GLY A 28 -5.89 5.59 -10.01
CA GLY A 28 -5.30 4.26 -9.87
C GLY A 28 -4.14 4.14 -8.89
N GLY A 29 -4.19 3.09 -8.06
CA GLY A 29 -3.03 2.56 -7.34
C GLY A 29 -2.85 3.00 -5.88
N ARG A 30 -3.71 3.89 -5.34
CA ARG A 30 -3.63 4.35 -3.94
C ARG A 30 -4.62 3.68 -2.98
N VAL A 31 -5.13 2.50 -3.32
CA VAL A 31 -5.89 1.69 -2.36
C VAL A 31 -4.90 1.08 -1.38
N VAL A 32 -4.96 1.53 -0.13
CA VAL A 32 -4.21 0.93 0.98
C VAL A 32 -4.97 -0.31 1.43
N LEU A 33 -4.29 -1.45 1.45
CA LEU A 33 -4.85 -2.73 1.90
C LEU A 33 -4.57 -2.99 3.38
N ALA A 34 -3.42 -2.54 3.87
CA ALA A 34 -3.03 -2.65 5.28
C ALA A 34 -2.00 -1.58 5.64
N GLU A 35 -1.90 -1.28 6.93
CA GLU A 35 -0.86 -0.41 7.51
C GLU A 35 -0.30 -1.09 8.76
N ALA A 36 1.02 -1.18 8.86
CA ALA A 36 1.72 -1.81 9.97
C ALA A 36 3.05 -1.09 10.24
N ALA A 37 3.33 -0.76 11.51
CA ALA A 37 4.53 -0.03 11.92
C ALA A 37 4.83 1.22 11.07
N GLY A 38 3.80 2.02 10.77
CA GLY A 38 3.91 3.24 9.95
C GLY A 38 4.14 3.01 8.44
N ARG A 39 4.27 1.76 7.99
CA ARG A 39 4.40 1.41 6.57
C ARG A 39 3.03 1.03 6.00
N LYS A 40 2.74 1.46 4.78
CA LYS A 40 1.46 1.22 4.08
C LYS A 40 1.65 0.23 2.96
N LEU A 41 0.83 -0.81 2.92
CA LEU A 41 0.77 -1.79 1.85
C LEU A 41 -0.29 -1.37 0.82
N TYR A 42 0.15 -1.08 -0.40
CA TYR A 42 -0.74 -0.69 -1.49
C TYR A 42 -1.20 -1.89 -2.30
N ALA A 43 -2.44 -1.82 -2.80
CA ALA A 43 -3.02 -2.86 -3.65
C ALA A 43 -2.18 -3.17 -4.91
N ARG A 44 -1.42 -2.19 -5.41
CA ARG A 44 -0.51 -2.39 -6.55
C ARG A 44 0.66 -3.32 -6.23
N GLU A 45 1.19 -3.26 -5.00
CA GLU A 45 2.32 -4.09 -4.57
C GLU A 45 1.88 -5.54 -4.41
N VAL A 46 0.69 -5.74 -3.83
CA VAL A 46 0.09 -7.07 -3.74
C VAL A 46 -0.20 -7.63 -5.13
N LYS A 47 -0.74 -6.80 -6.05
CA LYS A 47 -0.98 -7.23 -7.45
C LYS A 47 0.31 -7.64 -8.18
N ALA A 48 1.43 -6.95 -7.93
CA ALA A 48 2.72 -7.33 -8.51
C ALA A 48 3.28 -8.63 -7.93
N ALA A 49 2.94 -8.96 -6.69
CA ALA A 49 3.36 -10.19 -6.01
C ALA A 49 2.48 -11.41 -6.35
N ILE A 50 1.32 -11.23 -6.98
CA ILE A 50 0.46 -12.32 -7.41
C ILE A 50 1.10 -13.03 -8.62
N PRO A 51 1.34 -14.36 -8.56
CA PRO A 51 1.85 -15.11 -9.70
C PRO A 51 0.90 -15.05 -10.90
N LYS A 52 1.45 -14.99 -12.11
CA LYS A 52 0.66 -15.08 -13.34
C LYS A 52 -0.03 -16.45 -13.38
N GLY A 53 -1.36 -16.48 -13.31
CA GLY A 53 -2.16 -17.71 -13.40
C GLY A 53 -3.05 -18.03 -12.19
N VAL A 54 -3.06 -17.22 -11.14
CA VAL A 54 -4.01 -17.38 -10.02
C VAL A 54 -5.37 -16.77 -10.40
N VAL A 55 -6.45 -17.57 -10.35
CA VAL A 55 -7.82 -17.15 -10.72
C VAL A 55 -8.81 -17.64 -9.65
N GLY A 56 -9.85 -16.85 -9.36
CA GLY A 56 -10.99 -17.29 -8.53
C GLY A 56 -10.80 -17.16 -7.01
N GLU A 57 -11.46 -18.02 -6.23
CA GLU A 57 -11.45 -18.00 -4.74
C GLU A 57 -10.05 -18.11 -4.13
N ASP A 58 -9.15 -18.83 -4.81
CA ASP A 58 -7.73 -18.91 -4.44
C ASP A 58 -7.03 -17.54 -4.48
N SER A 59 -7.55 -16.59 -5.26
CA SER A 59 -7.00 -15.23 -5.37
C SER A 59 -7.27 -14.40 -4.12
N VAL A 60 -8.46 -14.53 -3.51
CA VAL A 60 -8.83 -13.77 -2.30
C VAL A 60 -8.12 -14.36 -1.09
N ALA A 61 -8.11 -15.68 -0.96
CA ALA A 61 -7.37 -16.37 0.10
C ALA A 61 -5.85 -16.12 0.00
N PHE A 62 -5.31 -16.00 -1.22
CA PHE A 62 -3.92 -15.60 -1.44
C PHE A 62 -3.66 -14.18 -0.96
N VAL A 63 -4.49 -13.20 -1.34
CA VAL A 63 -4.35 -11.81 -0.90
C VAL A 63 -4.40 -11.71 0.62
N ASN A 64 -5.37 -12.35 1.27
CA ASN A 64 -5.48 -12.33 2.74
C ASN A 64 -4.23 -12.91 3.40
N ARG A 65 -3.76 -14.08 2.96
CA ARG A 65 -2.52 -14.67 3.51
C ARG A 65 -1.28 -13.83 3.22
N TYR A 66 -1.22 -13.18 2.06
CA TYR A 66 -0.12 -12.29 1.70
C TYR A 66 -0.09 -11.06 2.62
N VAL A 67 -1.24 -10.41 2.80
CA VAL A 67 -1.39 -9.25 3.68
C VAL A 67 -1.05 -9.62 5.12
N GLU A 68 -1.58 -10.73 5.64
CA GLU A 68 -1.30 -11.20 6.99
C GLU A 68 0.19 -11.47 7.22
N LYS A 69 0.85 -12.17 6.28
CA LYS A 69 2.30 -12.41 6.35
C LYS A 69 3.09 -11.11 6.28
N TRP A 70 2.66 -10.17 5.44
CA TRP A 70 3.30 -8.87 5.31
C TRP A 70 3.20 -8.07 6.61
N VAL A 71 2.02 -8.01 7.24
CA VAL A 71 1.80 -7.32 8.52
C VAL A 71 2.68 -7.91 9.61
N HIS A 72 2.67 -9.24 9.78
CA HIS A 72 3.53 -9.92 10.76
C HIS A 72 5.01 -9.64 10.51
N LYS A 73 5.44 -9.58 9.25
CA LYS A 73 6.82 -9.24 8.90
C LYS A 73 7.15 -7.80 9.31
N GLN A 74 6.27 -6.84 9.05
CA GLN A 74 6.52 -5.45 9.43
C GLN A 74 6.60 -5.28 10.94
N LEU A 75 5.72 -5.93 11.71
CA LEU A 75 5.76 -5.86 13.18
C LEU A 75 7.05 -6.48 13.74
N LYS A 76 7.47 -7.63 13.22
CA LYS A 76 8.74 -8.26 13.64
C LYS A 76 9.96 -7.41 13.29
N LEU A 77 9.96 -6.77 12.12
CA LEU A 77 11.04 -5.88 11.73
C LEU A 77 11.07 -4.64 12.63
N HIS A 78 9.92 -4.05 12.93
CA HIS A 78 9.84 -2.88 13.80
C HIS A 78 10.37 -3.20 15.21
N GLU A 79 9.94 -4.32 15.80
CA GLU A 79 10.44 -4.76 17.11
C GLU A 79 11.95 -5.03 17.07
N ALA A 80 12.45 -5.66 16.00
CA ALA A 80 13.87 -5.91 15.83
C ALA A 80 14.68 -4.62 15.68
N GLU A 81 14.18 -3.65 14.92
CA GLU A 81 14.79 -2.31 14.77
C GLU A 81 14.87 -1.59 16.14
N GLU A 82 13.83 -1.69 16.97
CA GLU A 82 13.85 -1.10 18.32
C GLU A 82 14.83 -1.82 19.26
N LEU A 83 14.81 -3.16 19.31
CA LEU A 83 15.65 -3.96 20.20
C LEU A 83 17.14 -3.95 19.84
N PHE A 84 17.45 -3.88 18.54
CA PHE A 84 18.82 -4.02 18.01
C PHE A 84 19.35 -2.71 17.44
N SER A 85 18.80 -1.56 17.84
CA SER A 85 19.25 -0.23 17.41
C SER A 85 20.75 0.01 17.63
N ASP A 86 21.34 -0.56 18.69
CA ASP A 86 22.78 -0.50 18.96
C ASP A 86 23.62 -1.51 18.15
N ALA A 87 22.99 -2.51 17.53
CA ALA A 87 23.65 -3.56 16.74
C ALA A 87 23.66 -3.28 15.24
N GLU A 88 23.17 -2.10 14.79
CA GLU A 88 23.17 -1.70 13.37
C GLU A 88 24.56 -1.83 12.73
N GLN A 89 25.63 -1.53 13.48
CA GLN A 89 27.01 -1.60 12.98
C GLN A 89 27.46 -3.03 12.62
N ASP A 90 26.90 -4.06 13.26
CA ASP A 90 27.17 -5.47 12.97
C ASP A 90 26.35 -5.96 11.76
N ILE A 91 25.11 -5.48 11.63
CA ILE A 91 24.22 -5.83 10.51
C ILE A 91 24.76 -5.31 9.17
N ASP A 92 25.29 -4.08 9.15
CA ASP A 92 25.86 -3.51 7.92
C ASP A 92 27.05 -4.34 7.41
N SER A 93 27.92 -4.80 8.31
CA SER A 93 29.03 -5.69 7.94
C SER A 93 28.52 -6.99 7.33
N LEU A 94 27.52 -7.62 7.95
CA LEU A 94 26.90 -8.86 7.45
C LEU A 94 26.25 -8.67 6.08
N VAL A 95 25.64 -7.51 5.83
CA VAL A 95 25.05 -7.17 4.52
C VAL A 95 26.13 -7.03 3.44
N GLU A 96 27.27 -6.41 3.75
CA GLU A 96 28.38 -6.29 2.82
C GLU A 96 29.00 -7.64 2.47
N GLU A 97 29.25 -8.49 3.48
CA GLU A 97 29.75 -9.86 3.25
C GLU A 97 28.77 -10.66 2.37
N TYR A 98 27.48 -10.57 2.65
CA TYR A 98 26.46 -11.24 1.86
C TYR A 98 26.41 -10.74 0.41
N ARG A 99 26.55 -9.42 0.21
CA ARG A 99 26.64 -8.81 -1.14
C ARG A 99 27.84 -9.35 -1.90
N GLN A 100 29.01 -9.40 -1.27
CA GLN A 100 30.22 -9.94 -1.88
C GLN A 100 30.05 -11.42 -2.26
N ALA A 101 29.47 -12.24 -1.38
CA ALA A 101 29.20 -13.65 -1.65
C ALA A 101 28.27 -13.84 -2.87
N LEU A 102 27.24 -12.99 -3.01
CA LEU A 102 26.35 -13.01 -4.17
C LEU A 102 27.07 -12.62 -5.47
N LEU A 103 27.99 -11.65 -5.43
CA LEU A 103 28.77 -11.21 -6.59
C LEU A 103 29.73 -12.29 -7.07
N ILE A 104 30.45 -12.93 -6.15
CA ILE A 104 31.37 -14.04 -6.48
C ILE A 104 30.58 -15.18 -7.12
N ARG A 105 29.47 -15.59 -6.50
CA ARG A 105 28.60 -16.64 -7.05
C ARG A 105 28.08 -16.32 -8.46
N LYS A 106 27.85 -15.04 -8.75
CA LYS A 106 27.41 -14.59 -10.08
C LYS A 106 28.54 -14.52 -11.10
N PHE A 107 29.77 -14.31 -10.65
CA PHE A 107 30.96 -14.33 -11.50
C PHE A 107 31.36 -15.76 -11.89
N ASP A 108 31.23 -16.71 -10.97
CA ASP A 108 31.59 -18.12 -11.19
C ASP A 108 30.58 -18.91 -12.07
N GLN A 109 29.50 -18.25 -12.52
CA GLN A 109 28.36 -18.84 -13.25
C GLN A 109 28.36 -18.44 -14.72
#